data_AF-A0A7W7RZC5-F1
#
_entry.id   AF-A0A7W7RZC5-F1
#
_cell.length_a   1.000
_cell.length_b   1.000
_cell.length_c   1.000
_cell.angle_alpha   90.00
_cell.angle_beta   90.00
_cell.angle_gamma   90.00
#
_symmetry.space_group_name_H-M   'P 1'
#
loop_
_entity.id
_entity.type
_entity.pdbx_description
1 polymer ?
#
loop_
_entity_poly.entity_id
_entity_poly.type
_entity_poly.pdbx_seq_one_letter_code
_entity_poly.pdbx_strand_id
1 'polypeptide(L)'
;MIGFSSRGCSTVCRQAGTSPDPVAASQRRWLEGRRYLNRNRAALAAAAYDRYTSAVRYMDPPTLFENRPSYRLLDLRWSSGQGEMTFGLANYFDKLDVSEAVGHETAAAMMKGQTGLSWEDLPFRALIRDPFGFHRRAVIPAITTLMLRRRRADEEIWASRVARGACQYCLPR
;
A
#
# COMPACT_ATOMS: atom_id res chain seq x y z
N MET A 1 69.91 13.96 -0.72
CA MET A 1 69.27 13.92 0.61
C MET A 1 68.10 14.89 0.56
N ILE A 2 66.89 14.36 0.36
CA ILE A 2 65.67 15.13 0.08
C ILE A 2 65.02 15.43 1.44
N GLY A 3 64.94 16.69 1.83
CA GLY A 3 64.39 17.15 3.12
C GLY A 3 63.16 18.03 2.91
N PHE A 4 62.05 17.61 3.50
CA PHE A 4 60.67 18.04 3.26
C PHE A 4 60.37 19.51 3.60
N SER A 5 59.69 20.20 2.69
CA SER A 5 59.15 21.56 2.86
C SER A 5 57.91 21.56 3.76
N SER A 6 57.94 22.38 4.80
CA SER A 6 56.83 22.70 5.69
C SER A 6 55.79 23.58 4.97
N ARG A 7 54.83 22.94 4.28
CA ARG A 7 53.57 23.62 3.95
C ARG A 7 52.58 23.38 5.07
N GLY A 8 52.25 24.47 5.77
CA GLY A 8 51.15 24.54 6.71
C GLY A 8 49.85 24.06 6.04
N CYS A 9 49.33 22.94 6.52
CA CYS A 9 47.97 22.51 6.27
C CYS A 9 47.07 23.27 7.24
N SER A 10 46.83 24.55 6.97
CA SER A 10 45.83 25.34 7.69
C SER A 10 44.46 25.14 7.05
N THR A 11 43.62 24.42 7.80
CA THR A 11 42.22 24.78 7.99
C THR A 11 41.34 24.83 6.74
N VAL A 12 41.16 23.69 6.07
CA VAL A 12 39.95 23.44 5.27
C VAL A 12 39.31 22.14 5.75
N CYS A 13 38.96 22.07 7.05
CA CYS A 13 37.81 21.28 7.48
C CYS A 13 36.56 21.99 6.96
N ARG A 14 36.35 21.78 5.67
CA ARG A 14 35.19 22.15 4.88
C ARG A 14 33.96 21.74 5.68
N GLN A 15 33.11 22.73 5.94
CA GLN A 15 31.79 22.59 6.53
C GLN A 15 31.13 21.28 6.08
N ALA A 16 31.08 20.29 6.96
CA ALA A 16 30.15 19.18 6.81
C ALA A 16 28.76 19.76 7.08
N GLY A 17 28.20 20.43 6.06
CA GLY A 17 26.81 20.84 6.06
C GLY A 17 26.00 19.58 6.35
N THR A 18 25.25 19.61 7.43
CA THR A 18 24.25 18.61 7.78
C THR A 18 23.29 18.51 6.62
N SER A 19 23.51 17.54 5.74
CA SER A 19 22.51 17.18 4.74
C SER A 19 21.22 16.89 5.52
N PRO A 20 20.11 17.57 5.22
CA PRO A 20 18.89 17.40 5.99
C PRO A 20 18.48 15.93 5.95
N ASP A 21 18.28 15.33 7.13
CA ASP A 21 17.90 13.93 7.26
C ASP A 21 16.68 13.65 6.36
N PRO A 22 16.82 12.79 5.32
CA PRO A 22 15.74 12.51 4.39
C PRO A 22 14.55 11.85 5.08
N VAL A 23 14.77 11.12 6.17
CA VAL A 23 13.70 10.51 6.97
C VAL A 23 12.93 11.59 7.72
N ALA A 24 13.61 12.48 8.46
CA ALA A 24 12.96 13.61 9.13
C ALA A 24 12.23 14.54 8.15
N ALA A 25 12.77 14.76 6.95
CA ALA A 25 12.08 15.51 5.90
C ALA A 25 10.79 14.80 5.42
N SER A 26 10.84 13.48 5.24
CA SER A 26 9.67 12.68 4.89
C SER A 26 8.60 12.71 5.98
N GLN A 27 9.00 12.57 7.24
CA GLN A 27 8.10 12.63 8.39
C GLN A 27 7.43 14.00 8.54
N ARG A 28 8.17 15.10 8.32
CA ARG A 28 7.60 16.46 8.34
C ARG A 28 6.52 16.64 7.27
N ARG A 29 6.78 16.18 6.04
CA ARG A 29 5.79 16.20 4.95
C ARG A 29 4.52 15.42 5.33
N TRP A 30 4.69 14.23 5.92
CA TRP A 30 3.54 13.45 6.39
C TRP A 30 2.72 14.17 7.47
N LEU A 31 3.38 14.79 8.47
CA LEU A 31 2.70 15.54 9.53
C LEU A 31 1.96 16.76 8.98
N GLU A 32 2.52 17.44 7.98
CA GLU A 32 1.90 18.57 7.32
C GLU A 32 0.63 18.18 6.57
N GLY A 33 0.69 17.12 5.75
CA GLY A 33 -0.47 16.57 5.06
C GLY A 33 -1.58 16.16 6.04
N ARG A 34 -1.22 15.45 7.11
CA ARG A 34 -2.18 15.07 8.16
C ARG A 34 -2.85 16.29 8.81
N ARG A 35 -2.10 17.37 9.08
CA ARG A 35 -2.65 18.63 9.63
C ARG A 35 -3.59 19.30 8.64
N TYR A 36 -3.23 19.35 7.35
CA TYR A 36 -4.08 19.90 6.31
C TYR A 36 -5.41 19.14 6.20
N LEU A 37 -5.36 17.80 6.11
CA LEU A 37 -6.54 16.95 6.04
C LEU A 37 -7.46 17.14 7.25
N ASN A 38 -6.88 17.19 8.46
CA ASN A 38 -7.67 17.40 9.68
C ASN A 38 -8.32 18.79 9.72
N ARG A 39 -7.62 19.85 9.29
CA ARG A 39 -8.18 21.21 9.25
C ARG A 39 -9.30 21.35 8.23
N ASN A 40 -9.15 20.74 7.06
CA ASN A 40 -10.08 20.90 5.94
C ASN A 40 -11.15 19.79 5.88
N ARG A 41 -11.21 18.88 6.86
CA ARG A 41 -12.06 17.68 6.82
C ARG A 41 -13.52 17.96 6.46
N ALA A 42 -14.09 19.06 6.95
CA ALA A 42 -15.49 19.40 6.73
C ALA A 42 -15.74 19.88 5.29
N ALA A 43 -14.85 20.73 4.76
CA ALA A 43 -14.91 21.18 3.38
C ALA A 43 -14.62 20.04 2.40
N LEU A 44 -13.65 19.18 2.71
CA LEU A 44 -13.33 18.00 1.92
C LEU A 44 -14.46 16.95 1.95
N ALA A 45 -15.17 16.81 3.06
CA ALA A 45 -16.37 15.97 3.15
C ALA A 45 -17.56 16.56 2.37
N ALA A 46 -17.65 17.88 2.28
CA ALA A 46 -18.70 18.58 1.52
C ALA A 46 -18.42 18.60 0.00
N ALA A 47 -17.14 18.57 -0.40
CA ALA A 47 -16.74 18.33 -1.78
C ALA A 47 -17.00 16.86 -2.13
N ALA A 48 -18.24 16.53 -2.47
CA ALA A 48 -18.58 15.20 -2.96
C ALA A 48 -17.84 14.94 -4.27
N TYR A 49 -16.86 14.06 -4.25
CA TYR A 49 -16.20 13.57 -5.45
C TYR A 49 -16.96 12.35 -5.97
N ASP A 50 -17.26 12.33 -7.27
CA ASP A 50 -17.98 11.20 -7.90
C ASP A 50 -17.18 9.90 -7.92
N ARG A 51 -15.84 10.01 -7.80
CA ARG A 51 -14.90 8.89 -7.89
C ARG A 51 -13.82 9.00 -6.83
N TYR A 52 -13.41 7.86 -6.28
CA TYR A 52 -12.34 7.78 -5.29
C TYR A 52 -11.03 8.38 -5.82
N THR A 53 -10.63 8.05 -7.06
CA THR A 53 -9.37 8.55 -7.63
C THR A 53 -9.39 10.04 -7.90
N SER A 54 -10.57 10.62 -8.19
CA SER A 54 -10.74 12.08 -8.21
C SER A 54 -10.51 12.67 -6.82
N ALA A 55 -11.08 12.07 -5.78
CA ALA A 55 -10.87 12.51 -4.40
C ALA A 55 -9.39 12.50 -4.03
N VAL A 56 -8.67 11.40 -4.31
CA VAL A 56 -7.22 11.29 -4.04
C VAL A 56 -6.43 12.36 -4.79
N ARG A 57 -6.73 12.58 -6.07
CA ARG A 57 -6.04 13.58 -6.91
C ARG A 57 -6.11 14.99 -6.35
N TYR A 58 -7.28 15.38 -5.82
CA TYR A 58 -7.50 16.74 -5.31
C TYR A 58 -7.09 16.90 -3.84
N MET A 59 -7.16 15.82 -3.04
CA MET A 59 -6.84 15.89 -1.61
C MET A 59 -5.34 15.80 -1.33
N ASP A 60 -4.66 14.80 -1.90
CA ASP A 60 -3.25 14.54 -1.67
C ASP A 60 -2.71 13.61 -2.78
N PRO A 61 -2.39 14.15 -3.97
CA PRO A 61 -1.97 13.32 -5.09
C PRO A 61 -0.61 12.67 -4.79
N PRO A 62 -0.50 11.33 -4.90
CA PRO A 62 0.79 10.65 -4.83
C PRO A 62 1.74 11.13 -5.93
N THR A 63 3.06 11.04 -5.68
CA THR A 63 4.10 11.38 -6.66
C THR A 63 3.95 10.60 -7.98
N LEU A 64 3.51 9.34 -7.89
CA LEU A 64 3.15 8.52 -9.04
C LEU A 64 1.65 8.22 -8.96
N PHE A 65 0.85 8.97 -9.74
CA PHE A 65 -0.60 8.84 -9.79
C PHE A 65 -1.10 8.86 -11.23
N GLU A 66 -0.90 7.73 -11.92
CA GLU A 66 -1.14 7.61 -13.36
C GLU A 66 -2.26 6.62 -13.67
N ASN A 67 -3.19 7.05 -14.53
CA ASN A 67 -4.25 6.21 -15.04
C ASN A 67 -3.81 5.55 -16.36
N ARG A 68 -3.03 4.46 -16.27
CA ARG A 68 -2.49 3.78 -17.44
C ARG A 68 -3.56 2.90 -18.13
N PRO A 69 -3.56 2.81 -19.47
CA PRO A 69 -4.32 1.79 -20.18
C PRO A 69 -3.97 0.39 -19.66
N SER A 70 -4.98 -0.46 -19.51
CA SER A 70 -4.86 -1.79 -18.94
C SER A 70 -5.88 -2.75 -19.57
N TYR A 71 -5.81 -4.01 -19.14
CA TYR A 71 -6.77 -5.04 -19.49
C TYR A 71 -7.51 -5.49 -18.25
N ARG A 72 -8.84 -5.55 -18.33
CA ARG A 72 -9.70 -6.13 -17.29
C ARG A 72 -10.08 -7.56 -17.68
N LEU A 73 -10.19 -8.42 -16.68
CA LEU A 73 -10.79 -9.74 -16.83
C LEU A 73 -12.31 -9.57 -17.04
N LEU A 74 -12.87 -10.34 -17.98
CA LEU A 74 -14.30 -10.38 -18.29
C LEU A 74 -14.90 -11.76 -18.04
N ASP A 75 -14.14 -12.83 -18.29
CA ASP A 75 -14.53 -14.21 -18.00
C ASP A 75 -13.30 -15.03 -17.61
N LEU A 76 -13.51 -16.07 -16.81
CA LEU A 76 -12.51 -17.05 -16.41
C LEU A 76 -13.15 -18.43 -16.39
N ARG A 77 -12.65 -19.32 -17.26
CA ARG A 77 -13.07 -20.71 -17.32
C ARG A 77 -11.90 -21.60 -16.97
N TRP A 78 -12.13 -22.59 -16.11
CA TRP A 78 -11.11 -23.54 -15.74
C TRP A 78 -11.70 -24.95 -15.70
N SER A 79 -11.17 -25.86 -16.51
CA SER A 79 -11.62 -27.25 -16.58
C SER A 79 -10.46 -28.17 -16.92
N SER A 80 -10.37 -29.30 -16.21
CA SER A 80 -9.44 -30.40 -16.54
C SER A 80 -7.98 -29.97 -16.74
N GLY A 81 -7.50 -29.03 -15.93
CA GLY A 81 -6.11 -28.54 -15.99
C GLY A 81 -5.83 -27.49 -17.08
N GLN A 82 -6.85 -27.08 -17.83
CA GLN A 82 -6.79 -25.98 -18.80
C GLN A 82 -7.61 -24.79 -18.32
N GLY A 83 -7.13 -23.59 -18.65
CA GLY A 83 -7.74 -22.32 -18.29
C GLY A 83 -7.88 -21.41 -19.49
N GLU A 84 -9.02 -20.75 -19.61
CA GLU A 84 -9.28 -19.69 -20.57
C GLU A 84 -9.65 -18.40 -19.83
N MET A 85 -9.07 -17.28 -20.26
CA MET A 85 -9.34 -15.95 -19.72
C MET A 85 -9.75 -15.02 -20.86
N THR A 86 -10.88 -14.33 -20.69
CA THR A 86 -11.33 -13.30 -21.62
C THR A 86 -11.00 -11.93 -21.06
N PHE A 87 -10.39 -11.08 -21.88
CA PHE A 87 -9.97 -9.73 -21.51
C PHE A 87 -10.74 -8.66 -22.29
N GLY A 88 -10.95 -7.52 -21.63
CA GLY A 88 -11.42 -6.28 -22.26
C GLY A 88 -10.49 -5.12 -21.92
N LEU A 89 -10.66 -4.00 -22.63
CA LEU A 89 -9.93 -2.77 -22.33
C LEU A 89 -10.43 -2.13 -21.03
N ALA A 90 -9.51 -1.53 -20.29
CA ALA A 90 -9.77 -0.77 -19.08
C ALA A 90 -8.66 0.26 -18.86
N ASN A 91 -8.77 1.06 -17.81
CA ASN A 91 -7.66 1.83 -17.26
C ASN A 91 -7.42 1.42 -15.79
N TYR A 92 -6.20 1.66 -15.30
CA TYR A 92 -5.79 1.25 -13.95
C TYR A 92 -6.73 1.73 -12.84
N PHE A 93 -7.23 2.97 -12.94
CA PHE A 93 -8.11 3.56 -11.93
C PHE A 93 -9.50 2.95 -11.88
N ASP A 94 -9.98 2.30 -12.95
CA ASP A 94 -11.29 1.64 -12.97
C ASP A 94 -11.41 0.57 -11.87
N LYS A 95 -10.29 -0.07 -11.49
CA LYS A 95 -10.24 -1.01 -10.36
C LYS A 95 -10.30 -0.30 -9.02
N LEU A 96 -9.55 0.79 -8.86
CA LEU A 96 -9.42 1.53 -7.59
C LEU A 96 -10.73 2.20 -7.22
N ASP A 97 -11.42 2.81 -8.19
CA ASP A 97 -12.67 3.54 -7.95
C ASP A 97 -13.76 2.67 -7.31
N VAL A 98 -13.79 1.37 -7.62
CA VAL A 98 -14.72 0.43 -7.01
C VAL A 98 -14.14 -0.21 -5.74
N SER A 99 -12.91 -0.71 -5.79
CA SER A 99 -12.33 -1.51 -4.70
C SER A 99 -12.09 -0.68 -3.44
N GLU A 100 -11.60 0.55 -3.60
CA GLU A 100 -11.33 1.44 -2.47
C GLU A 100 -12.63 1.99 -1.87
N ALA A 101 -13.64 2.25 -2.69
CA ALA A 101 -14.97 2.63 -2.21
C ALA A 101 -15.59 1.52 -1.34
N VAL A 102 -15.50 0.25 -1.75
CA VAL A 102 -15.91 -0.90 -0.91
C VAL A 102 -15.08 -0.97 0.37
N GLY A 103 -13.77 -0.74 0.29
CA GLY A 103 -12.88 -0.72 1.44
C GLY A 103 -13.28 0.34 2.46
N HIS A 104 -13.58 1.55 2.00
CA HIS A 104 -14.03 2.66 2.84
C HIS A 104 -15.40 2.42 3.46
N GLU A 105 -16.36 1.86 2.70
CA GLU A 105 -17.66 1.46 3.23
C GLU A 105 -17.50 0.44 4.37
N THR A 106 -16.69 -0.59 4.12
CA THR A 106 -16.38 -1.64 5.10
C THR A 106 -15.72 -1.06 6.35
N ALA A 107 -14.72 -0.19 6.17
CA ALA A 107 -14.04 0.46 7.28
C ALA A 107 -14.99 1.36 8.09
N ALA A 108 -15.88 2.10 7.42
CA ALA A 108 -16.88 2.94 8.07
C ALA A 108 -17.86 2.11 8.91
N ALA A 109 -18.27 0.95 8.41
CA ALA A 109 -19.12 0.01 9.14
C ALA A 109 -18.40 -0.55 10.38
N MET A 110 -17.15 -0.99 10.24
CA MET A 110 -16.33 -1.48 11.36
C MET A 110 -16.06 -0.39 12.41
N MET A 111 -15.83 0.86 11.99
CA MET A 111 -15.63 1.99 12.90
C MET A 111 -16.87 2.32 13.75
N LYS A 112 -18.07 1.94 13.30
CA LYS A 112 -19.31 2.01 14.09
C LYS A 112 -19.45 0.86 15.09
N GLY A 113 -18.45 -0.02 15.21
CA GLY A 113 -18.43 -1.15 16.14
C GLY A 113 -19.16 -2.39 15.61
N GLN A 114 -19.55 -2.43 14.34
CA GLN A 114 -20.19 -3.60 13.75
C GLN A 114 -19.17 -4.73 13.56
N THR A 115 -19.55 -5.93 14.01
CA THR A 115 -18.79 -7.18 13.80
C THR A 115 -19.65 -8.15 12.99
N GLY A 116 -19.03 -9.00 12.17
CA GLY A 116 -19.77 -9.95 11.32
C GLY A 116 -20.60 -9.28 10.23
N LEU A 117 -20.01 -8.29 9.54
CA LEU A 117 -20.69 -7.50 8.50
C LEU A 117 -21.40 -8.37 7.47
N SER A 118 -22.68 -8.05 7.25
CA SER A 118 -23.50 -8.64 6.19
C SER A 118 -23.51 -7.75 4.95
N TRP A 119 -24.22 -8.17 3.91
CA TRP A 119 -24.38 -7.35 2.70
C TRP A 119 -25.36 -6.18 2.93
N GLU A 120 -26.24 -6.29 3.93
CA GLU A 120 -27.20 -5.26 4.31
C GLU A 120 -26.49 -4.05 4.94
N ASP A 121 -25.38 -4.31 5.63
CA ASP A 121 -24.52 -3.29 6.24
C ASP A 121 -23.66 -2.54 5.21
N LEU A 122 -23.56 -3.06 3.98
CA LEU A 122 -22.63 -2.61 2.95
C LEU A 122 -23.39 -2.38 1.62
N PRO A 123 -24.24 -1.36 1.51
CA PRO A 123 -25.11 -1.13 0.36
C PRO A 123 -24.36 -0.97 -0.96
N PHE A 124 -23.20 -0.32 -0.99
CA PHE A 124 -22.36 -0.20 -2.18
C PHE A 124 -21.78 -1.56 -2.57
N ARG A 125 -21.21 -2.31 -1.61
CA ARG A 125 -20.77 -3.69 -1.84
C ARG A 125 -21.90 -4.58 -2.33
N ALA A 126 -23.14 -4.38 -1.86
CA ALA A 126 -24.30 -5.14 -2.29
C ALA A 126 -24.63 -4.93 -3.78
N LEU A 127 -24.33 -3.77 -4.38
CA LEU A 127 -24.54 -3.53 -5.83
C LEU A 127 -23.65 -4.41 -6.73
N ILE A 128 -22.45 -4.76 -6.25
CA ILE A 128 -21.53 -5.67 -6.93
C ILE A 128 -22.10 -7.11 -6.92
N ARG A 129 -22.79 -7.48 -5.84
CA ARG A 129 -23.31 -8.82 -5.55
C ARG A 129 -22.20 -9.88 -5.58
N ASP A 130 -22.03 -10.53 -6.73
CA ASP A 130 -21.04 -11.57 -6.94
C ASP A 130 -19.63 -10.97 -7.06
N PRO A 131 -18.67 -11.33 -6.17
CA PRO A 131 -17.29 -10.90 -6.33
C PRO A 131 -16.65 -11.41 -7.64
N PHE A 132 -17.17 -12.48 -8.24
CA PHE A 132 -16.72 -12.98 -9.54
C PHE A 132 -17.52 -12.41 -10.72
N GLY A 133 -18.41 -11.45 -10.45
CA GLY A 133 -19.15 -10.69 -11.47
C GLY A 133 -18.25 -9.68 -12.19
N PHE A 134 -17.36 -10.17 -13.06
CA PHE A 134 -16.33 -9.38 -13.74
C PHE A 134 -16.86 -8.28 -14.65
N HIS A 135 -18.15 -8.29 -15.01
CA HIS A 135 -18.78 -7.21 -15.75
C HIS A 135 -19.08 -5.98 -14.88
N ARG A 136 -19.40 -6.18 -13.60
CA ARG A 136 -19.84 -5.12 -12.66
C ARG A 136 -18.69 -4.35 -12.01
N ARG A 137 -17.47 -4.89 -12.08
CA ARG A 137 -16.26 -4.24 -11.56
C ARG A 137 -15.08 -4.52 -12.47
N ALA A 138 -14.17 -3.55 -12.61
CA ALA A 138 -12.92 -3.80 -13.29
C ALA A 138 -11.99 -4.64 -12.40
N VAL A 139 -11.80 -5.90 -12.77
CA VAL A 139 -10.77 -6.75 -12.18
C VAL A 139 -9.56 -6.69 -13.09
N ILE A 140 -8.52 -5.97 -12.67
CA ILE A 140 -7.23 -5.94 -13.36
C ILE A 140 -6.36 -7.03 -12.73
N PRO A 141 -6.09 -8.14 -13.45
CA PRO A 141 -5.26 -9.20 -12.94
C PRO A 141 -3.80 -8.76 -12.87
N ALA A 142 -3.08 -9.30 -11.89
CA ALA A 142 -1.65 -9.13 -11.75
C ALA A 142 -0.99 -10.51 -11.74
N ILE A 143 0.20 -10.60 -12.33
CA ILE A 143 1.05 -11.77 -12.19
C ILE A 143 1.89 -11.54 -10.93
N THR A 144 1.64 -12.35 -9.91
CA THR A 144 2.35 -12.27 -8.62
C THR A 144 2.93 -13.62 -8.26
N THR A 145 4.18 -13.65 -7.81
CA THR A 145 4.80 -14.87 -7.31
C THR A 145 4.55 -14.99 -5.80
N LEU A 146 3.83 -16.04 -5.38
CA LEU A 146 3.62 -16.38 -3.98
C LEU A 146 4.53 -17.56 -3.61
N MET A 147 5.46 -17.34 -2.68
CA MET A 147 6.32 -18.40 -2.16
C MET A 147 5.63 -19.12 -1.01
N LEU A 148 5.21 -20.37 -1.25
CA LEU A 148 4.61 -21.22 -0.22
C LEU A 148 5.64 -22.20 0.32
N ARG A 149 5.92 -22.14 1.62
CA ARG A 149 6.71 -23.17 2.32
C ARG A 149 5.76 -24.18 2.96
N ARG A 150 5.76 -25.40 2.45
CA ARG A 150 5.03 -26.51 3.08
C ARG A 150 5.84 -27.06 4.25
N ARG A 151 5.31 -26.95 5.47
CA ARG A 151 5.86 -27.63 6.65
C ARG A 151 5.51 -29.12 6.59
N ARG A 152 6.47 -30.00 6.91
CA ARG A 152 6.18 -31.44 7.11
C ARG A 152 5.48 -31.61 8.46
N ALA A 153 4.51 -32.52 8.55
CA ALA A 153 3.69 -32.71 9.74
C ALA A 153 4.52 -33.13 10.98
N ASP A 154 5.72 -33.64 10.74
CA ASP A 154 6.60 -34.32 11.69
C ASP A 154 7.69 -33.39 12.27
N GLU A 155 7.65 -32.09 11.95
CA GLU A 155 8.53 -31.09 12.58
C GLU A 155 7.96 -30.69 13.95
N GLU A 156 8.48 -31.32 15.00
CA GLU A 156 8.24 -31.01 16.41
C GLU A 156 8.68 -29.56 16.71
N ILE A 157 7.74 -28.75 17.20
CA ILE A 157 7.98 -27.34 17.52
C ILE A 157 8.63 -27.27 18.90
N TRP A 158 9.95 -27.10 18.97
CA TRP A 158 10.56 -26.47 20.15
C TRP A 158 10.22 -24.99 20.13
N ALA A 159 9.04 -24.66 20.66
CA ALA A 159 8.70 -23.28 20.95
C ALA A 159 9.60 -22.83 22.10
N SER A 160 10.76 -22.23 21.78
CA SER A 160 11.39 -21.34 22.74
C SER A 160 10.41 -20.21 22.98
N ARG A 161 9.70 -20.33 24.10
CA ARG A 161 9.03 -19.24 24.78
C ARG A 161 10.07 -18.12 24.85
N VAL A 162 9.97 -17.13 23.96
CA VAL A 162 10.71 -15.86 24.09
C VAL A 162 10.11 -15.18 25.31
N ALA A 163 10.58 -15.62 26.48
CA ALA A 163 10.53 -14.83 27.68
C ALA A 163 11.31 -13.55 27.38
N ARG A 164 10.71 -12.45 27.81
CA ARG A 164 11.20 -11.08 27.63
C ARG A 164 12.69 -10.99 28.00
N GLY A 165 13.46 -10.38 27.10
CA GLY A 165 14.71 -9.69 27.41
C GLY A 165 15.95 -10.59 27.59
N ALA A 166 16.78 -10.68 26.56
CA ALA A 166 18.22 -10.44 26.65
C ALA A 166 18.86 -10.48 25.26
N CYS A 167 19.81 -9.56 25.08
CA CYS A 167 20.65 -9.33 23.91
C CYS A 167 21.45 -10.59 23.52
N GLN A 168 21.61 -10.89 22.22
CA GLN A 168 22.50 -11.96 21.78
C GLN A 168 23.15 -11.68 20.41
N TYR A 169 24.08 -10.72 20.40
CA TYR A 169 25.23 -10.78 19.49
C TYR A 169 26.21 -11.81 20.05
N CYS A 170 26.18 -13.03 19.53
CA CYS A 170 27.31 -13.97 19.58
C CYS A 170 27.10 -15.03 18.49
N LEU A 171 27.79 -14.87 17.36
CA LEU A 171 28.00 -15.90 16.36
C LEU A 171 29.33 -16.62 16.67
N PRO A 172 29.40 -17.96 16.65
CA PRO A 172 30.68 -18.64 16.76
C PRO A 172 31.43 -18.69 15.41
N ARG A 173 32.76 -18.70 15.50
CA ARG A 173 33.66 -19.16 14.43
C ARG A 173 33.69 -20.68 14.39
#